data_AF-D4JDJ4-F1
#
_entry.id   AF-D4JDJ4-F1
#
_cell.length_a   1.000
_cell.length_b   1.000
_cell.length_c   1.000
_cell.angle_alpha   90.00
_cell.angle_beta   90.00
_cell.angle_gamma   90.00
#
_symmetry.space_group_name_H-M   'P 1'
#
loop_
_entity.id
_entity.type
_entity.pdbx_description
1 polymer ?
#
loop_
_entity_poly.entity_id
_entity_poly.type
_entity_poly.pdbx_seq_one_letter_code
_entity_poly.pdbx_strand_id
1 'polypeptide(L)'
;MSGSRAVWKEVLAVYAVKTTTDSDNAQEVATMDDEKLELLKDIFWQMNEISSSTSTQTETVIETSDDGNGNIVETETTVTQTYLYITVSHKTAEEMANQFGFNEDQREQMAELLADENNSLWSQVLYGITGGDGEIVTVALSQVGNVGGEPYWSWYGFGSRVEWCACFVSWCANECGYIEAGVIPKFAACASQGVPWFQERGLWQDNSYEPRPGDIIFFDWDDGGQDGSSDHVGIVEKVENGRVYTVEGNSGDSVRQNSYPVGYYEIYGYGTPAC
;
A
#
# COMPACT_ATOMS: atom_id res chain seq x y z
N MET A 1 10.83 -9.44 -6.21
CA MET A 1 11.16 -8.85 -4.89
C MET A 1 10.16 -9.42 -3.92
N SER A 2 10.58 -9.98 -2.79
CA SER A 2 9.71 -10.56 -1.77
C SER A 2 10.05 -9.98 -0.40
N GLY A 3 9.10 -9.92 0.52
CA GLY A 3 9.34 -9.34 1.84
C GLY A 3 8.24 -8.39 2.30
N SER A 4 8.38 -7.91 3.53
CA SER A 4 7.46 -6.95 4.15
C SER A 4 8.03 -5.53 4.14
N ARG A 5 7.14 -4.53 4.14
CA ARG A 5 7.51 -3.14 4.43
C ARG A 5 8.04 -3.04 5.88
N ALA A 6 8.90 -2.06 6.13
CA ALA A 6 9.28 -1.69 7.49
C ALA A 6 8.04 -1.38 8.34
N VAL A 7 7.90 -2.07 9.47
CA VAL A 7 6.83 -1.80 10.44
C VAL A 7 7.22 -0.58 11.27
N TRP A 8 6.94 0.60 10.74
CA TRP A 8 7.40 1.87 11.33
C TRP A 8 6.91 2.08 12.78
N LYS A 9 5.72 1.59 13.12
CA LYS A 9 5.21 1.57 14.51
C LYS A 9 6.21 0.89 15.46
N GLU A 10 6.78 -0.25 15.03
CA GLU A 10 7.78 -0.97 15.83
C GLU A 10 9.13 -0.26 15.85
N VAL A 11 9.58 0.26 14.72
CA VAL A 11 10.82 1.06 14.64
C VAL A 11 10.77 2.25 15.60
N LEU A 12 9.67 3.00 15.58
CA LEU A 12 9.49 4.16 16.44
C LEU A 12 9.28 3.78 17.91
N ALA A 13 8.62 2.67 18.22
CA ALA A 13 8.50 2.20 19.60
C ALA A 13 9.87 1.82 20.19
N VAL A 14 10.69 1.08 19.43
CA VAL A 14 12.07 0.73 19.83
C VAL A 14 12.92 1.98 20.00
N TYR A 15 12.85 2.92 19.05
CA TYR A 15 13.53 4.21 19.14
C TYR A 15 13.09 5.01 20.38
N ALA A 16 11.77 5.10 20.63
CA ALA A 16 11.22 5.86 21.75
C ALA A 16 11.73 5.33 23.09
N VAL A 17 11.62 4.02 23.33
CA VAL A 17 12.09 3.41 24.57
C VAL A 17 13.60 3.53 24.70
N LYS A 18 14.37 3.19 23.65
CA LYS A 18 15.84 3.25 23.69
C LYS A 18 16.34 4.66 24.00
N THR A 19 15.72 5.68 23.42
CA THR A 19 16.17 7.08 23.54
C THR A 19 15.77 7.70 24.87
N THR A 20 14.53 7.45 25.33
CA THR A 20 14.01 8.05 26.57
C THR A 20 14.53 7.39 27.84
N THR A 21 15.00 6.14 27.74
CA THR A 21 15.49 5.36 28.88
C THR A 21 17.00 5.07 28.81
N ASP A 22 17.73 5.74 27.93
CA ASP A 22 19.19 5.65 27.88
C ASP A 22 19.81 6.06 29.22
N SER A 23 20.62 5.18 29.82
CA SER A 23 21.18 5.40 31.16
C SER A 23 22.23 6.50 31.21
N ASP A 24 22.90 6.77 30.09
CA ASP A 24 24.01 7.71 29.99
C ASP A 24 23.55 9.05 29.40
N ASN A 25 22.56 9.03 28.51
CA ASN A 25 22.08 10.19 27.74
C ASN A 25 20.59 10.09 27.38
N ALA A 26 19.71 10.03 28.38
CA ALA A 26 18.27 10.05 28.15
C ALA A 26 17.82 11.33 27.42
N GLN A 27 17.09 11.17 26.30
CA GLN A 27 16.59 12.27 25.50
C GLN A 27 15.08 12.16 25.24
N GLU A 28 14.44 13.30 25.03
CA GLU A 28 13.05 13.35 24.56
C GLU A 28 12.95 13.06 23.06
N VAL A 29 11.78 12.61 22.62
CA VAL A 29 11.52 12.13 21.24
C VAL A 29 10.46 12.95 20.49
N ALA A 30 10.00 14.06 21.06
CA ALA A 30 9.05 14.96 20.42
C ALA A 30 9.73 15.93 19.42
N THR A 31 11.04 16.15 19.52
CA THR A 31 11.82 16.89 18.53
C THR A 31 12.83 16.01 17.81
N MET A 32 13.13 16.34 16.56
CA MET A 32 14.08 15.61 15.71
C MET A 32 15.23 16.53 15.30
N ASP A 33 16.40 16.31 15.88
CA ASP A 33 17.68 16.90 15.47
C ASP A 33 18.52 15.89 14.66
N ASP A 34 19.68 16.31 14.19
CA ASP A 34 20.55 15.47 13.37
C ASP A 34 21.05 14.21 14.11
N GLU A 35 21.28 14.30 15.43
CA GLU A 35 21.76 13.18 16.25
C GLU A 35 20.66 12.12 16.41
N LYS A 36 19.45 12.55 16.76
CA LYS A 36 18.27 11.70 16.87
C LYS A 36 17.88 11.07 15.55
N LEU A 37 18.02 11.81 14.45
CA LEU A 37 17.73 11.31 13.11
C LEU A 37 18.70 10.19 12.72
N GLU A 38 19.99 10.33 13.04
CA GLU A 38 20.97 9.26 12.80
C GLU A 38 20.71 8.04 13.67
N LEU A 39 20.33 8.21 14.95
CA LEU A 39 19.92 7.11 15.81
C LEU A 39 18.70 6.37 15.25
N LEU A 40 17.67 7.10 14.81
CA LEU A 40 16.48 6.51 14.21
C LEU A 40 16.82 5.74 12.93
N LYS A 41 17.67 6.28 12.06
CA LYS A 41 18.14 5.59 10.85
C LYS A 41 18.90 4.32 11.17
N ASP A 42 19.76 4.34 12.17
CA ASP A 42 20.52 3.17 12.58
C ASP A 42 19.60 2.05 13.10
N ILE A 43 18.64 2.39 13.96
CA ILE A 43 17.62 1.44 14.43
C ILE A 43 16.80 0.89 13.26
N PHE A 44 16.38 1.76 12.33
CA PHE A 44 15.66 1.36 11.14
C PHE A 44 16.44 0.29 10.35
N TRP A 45 17.74 0.49 10.11
CA TRP A 45 18.55 -0.46 9.35
C TRP A 45 18.90 -1.72 10.15
N GLN A 46 18.96 -1.65 11.49
CA GLN A 46 19.10 -2.84 12.32
C GLN A 46 17.84 -3.73 12.31
N MET A 47 16.67 -3.13 12.10
CA MET A 47 15.37 -3.81 12.01
C MET A 47 15.04 -4.28 10.59
N ASN A 48 15.48 -3.57 9.56
CA ASN A 48 15.11 -3.83 8.17
C ASN A 48 16.32 -4.32 7.38
N GLU A 49 16.42 -5.63 7.22
CA GLU A 49 17.51 -6.26 6.48
C GLU A 49 17.11 -6.45 5.02
N ILE A 50 17.98 -5.99 4.11
CA ILE A 50 17.87 -6.25 2.67
C ILE A 50 18.90 -7.31 2.32
N SER A 51 18.43 -8.48 1.87
CA SER A 51 19.27 -9.57 1.39
C SER A 51 19.02 -9.82 -0.10
N SER A 52 20.02 -10.35 -0.79
CA SER A 52 19.89 -10.72 -2.19
C SER A 52 20.50 -12.08 -2.47
N SER A 53 19.88 -12.86 -3.33
CA SER A 53 20.42 -14.12 -3.86
C SER A 53 20.19 -14.20 -5.36
N THR A 54 21.01 -14.98 -6.06
CA THR A 54 20.84 -15.22 -7.50
C THR A 54 20.59 -16.70 -7.75
N SER A 55 19.68 -17.03 -8.66
CA SER A 55 19.49 -18.40 -9.16
C SER A 55 19.58 -18.43 -10.67
N THR A 56 20.27 -19.42 -11.20
CA THR A 56 20.38 -19.62 -12.65
C THR A 56 19.47 -20.77 -13.06
N GLN A 57 18.61 -20.52 -14.03
CA GLN A 57 17.73 -21.53 -14.61
C GLN A 57 18.01 -21.66 -16.10
N THR A 58 17.87 -22.88 -16.60
CA THR A 58 18.04 -23.21 -18.00
C THR A 58 16.67 -23.50 -18.58
N GLU A 59 16.27 -22.72 -19.58
CA GLU A 59 14.98 -22.84 -20.24
C GLU A 59 15.18 -23.18 -21.71
N THR A 60 14.37 -24.11 -22.22
CA THR A 60 14.33 -24.42 -23.65
C THR A 60 13.36 -23.46 -24.32
N VAL A 61 13.88 -22.61 -25.19
CA VAL A 61 13.10 -21.68 -26.01
C VAL A 61 13.00 -22.25 -27.41
N ILE A 62 11.77 -22.40 -27.92
CA ILE A 62 11.51 -22.83 -29.29
C ILE A 62 11.44 -21.57 -30.16
N GLU A 63 12.44 -21.36 -31.00
CA GLU A 63 12.44 -20.29 -31.99
C GLU A 63 11.87 -20.83 -33.31
N THR A 64 10.86 -20.14 -33.87
CA THR A 64 10.30 -20.46 -35.17
C THR A 64 10.90 -19.57 -36.25
N SER A 65 11.42 -20.17 -37.31
CA SER A 65 12.01 -19.47 -38.46
C SER A 65 11.49 -20.04 -39.78
N ASP A 66 11.43 -19.21 -40.82
CA ASP A 66 11.06 -19.63 -42.17
C ASP A 66 12.31 -20.13 -42.90
N ASP A 67 12.26 -21.34 -43.46
CA ASP A 67 13.38 -21.94 -44.21
C ASP A 67 13.65 -21.28 -45.58
N GLY A 68 12.90 -20.23 -45.93
CA GLY A 68 12.98 -19.54 -47.21
C GLY A 68 12.16 -20.20 -48.32
N ASN A 69 11.51 -21.34 -48.03
CA ASN A 69 10.57 -22.03 -48.89
C ASN A 69 9.12 -21.98 -48.35
N GLY A 70 8.88 -21.22 -47.27
CA GLY A 70 7.55 -21.07 -46.66
C GLY A 70 7.18 -22.18 -45.68
N ASN A 71 8.15 -23.01 -45.25
CA ASN A 71 7.94 -23.94 -44.15
C ASN A 71 8.41 -23.31 -42.83
N ILE A 72 7.61 -23.50 -41.78
CA ILE A 72 8.01 -23.12 -40.42
C ILE A 72 8.93 -24.20 -39.86
N VAL A 73 10.13 -23.81 -39.47
CA VAL A 73 11.13 -24.64 -38.80
C VAL A 73 11.25 -24.19 -37.35
N GLU A 74 11.03 -25.13 -36.43
CA GLU A 74 11.24 -24.94 -34.99
C GLU A 74 12.67 -25.34 -34.62
N THR A 75 13.41 -24.43 -34.00
CA THR A 75 14.74 -24.69 -33.43
C THR A 75 14.68 -24.56 -31.92
N GLU A 76 14.99 -25.63 -31.21
CA GLU A 76 15.13 -25.61 -29.76
C GLU A 76 16.49 -25.01 -29.38
N THR A 77 16.46 -23.87 -28.72
CA THR A 77 17.66 -23.24 -28.15
C THR A 77 17.59 -23.29 -26.63
N THR A 78 18.67 -23.76 -26.02
CA THR A 78 18.81 -23.74 -24.57
C THR A 78 19.34 -22.38 -24.13
N VAL A 79 18.53 -21.64 -23.38
CA VAL A 79 18.89 -20.32 -22.85
C VAL A 79 19.13 -20.43 -21.34
N THR A 80 20.25 -19.90 -20.87
CA THR A 80 20.54 -19.78 -19.45
C THR A 80 20.17 -18.38 -18.98
N GLN A 81 19.24 -18.29 -18.03
CA GLN A 81 18.81 -17.03 -17.42
C GLN A 81 19.23 -16.99 -15.95
N THR A 82 19.75 -15.84 -15.51
CA THR A 82 20.08 -15.58 -14.11
C THR A 82 19.03 -14.64 -13.51
N TYR A 83 18.40 -15.10 -12.44
CA TYR A 83 17.36 -14.40 -11.69
C TYR A 83 17.96 -13.82 -10.41
N LEU A 84 17.73 -12.53 -10.14
CA LEU A 84 18.07 -11.86 -8.88
C LEU A 84 16.84 -11.83 -7.97
N TYR A 85 16.95 -12.45 -6.80
CA TYR A 85 15.97 -12.42 -5.73
C TYR A 85 16.43 -11.41 -4.70
N ILE A 86 15.59 -10.42 -4.40
CA ILE A 86 15.81 -9.44 -3.34
C ILE A 86 14.73 -9.70 -2.28
N THR A 87 15.18 -9.96 -1.05
CA THR A 87 14.32 -10.19 0.10
C THR A 87 14.50 -9.08 1.13
N VAL A 88 13.39 -8.47 1.54
CA VAL A 88 13.36 -7.51 2.65
C VAL A 88 12.73 -8.18 3.87
N SER A 89 13.44 -8.23 4.99
CA SER A 89 12.95 -8.81 6.25
C SER A 89 12.93 -7.77 7.36
N HIS A 90 11.89 -7.82 8.19
CA HIS A 90 11.72 -6.97 9.35
C HIS A 90 11.88 -7.77 10.63
N LYS A 91 12.73 -7.31 11.56
CA LYS A 91 12.77 -7.82 12.94
C LYS A 91 11.69 -7.15 13.76
N THR A 92 11.03 -7.94 14.58
CA THR A 92 10.04 -7.46 15.53
C THR A 92 10.65 -6.55 16.60
N ALA A 93 9.83 -5.70 17.22
CA ALA A 93 10.21 -4.90 18.37
C ALA A 93 10.77 -5.77 19.51
N GLU A 94 10.22 -6.98 19.69
CA GLU A 94 10.68 -7.95 20.69
C GLU A 94 12.08 -8.51 20.37
N GLU A 95 12.36 -8.83 19.11
CA GLU A 95 13.72 -9.22 18.67
C GLU A 95 14.72 -8.09 18.92
N MET A 96 14.32 -6.83 18.71
CA MET A 96 15.16 -5.67 19.01
C MET A 96 15.34 -5.41 20.50
N ALA A 97 14.30 -5.59 21.32
CA ALA A 97 14.39 -5.52 22.78
C ALA A 97 15.39 -6.55 23.31
N ASN A 98 15.41 -7.76 22.74
CA ASN A 98 16.40 -8.78 23.05
C ASN A 98 17.82 -8.33 22.61
N GLN A 99 17.96 -7.82 21.39
CA GLN A 99 19.24 -7.34 20.85
C GLN A 99 19.83 -6.18 21.67
N PHE A 100 19.00 -5.26 22.15
CA PHE A 100 19.42 -4.11 22.96
C PHE A 100 19.46 -4.37 24.46
N GLY A 101 19.04 -5.55 24.92
CA GLY A 101 19.05 -5.91 26.33
C GLY A 101 18.04 -5.12 27.18
N PHE A 102 16.86 -4.83 26.63
CA PHE A 102 15.80 -4.13 27.36
C PHE A 102 15.39 -4.89 28.61
N ASN A 103 15.31 -4.18 29.73
CA ASN A 103 14.81 -4.69 31.00
C ASN A 103 13.27 -4.79 31.02
N GLU A 104 12.71 -5.25 32.14
CA GLU A 104 11.27 -5.47 32.29
C GLU A 104 10.46 -4.18 32.09
N ASP A 105 10.85 -3.08 32.74
CA ASP A 105 10.17 -1.78 32.62
C ASP A 105 10.21 -1.22 31.19
N GLN A 106 11.34 -1.38 30.47
CA GLN A 106 11.48 -0.95 29.08
C GLN A 106 10.59 -1.77 28.14
N ARG A 107 10.45 -3.07 28.41
CA ARG A 107 9.55 -3.95 27.65
C ARG A 107 8.09 -3.64 27.90
N GLU A 108 7.74 -3.31 29.14
CA GLU A 108 6.39 -2.86 29.49
C GLU A 108 6.03 -1.56 28.74
N GLN A 109 6.92 -0.56 28.77
CA GLN A 109 6.74 0.69 27.99
C GLN A 109 6.60 0.42 26.48
N MET A 110 7.42 -0.47 25.93
CA MET A 110 7.34 -0.84 24.53
C MET A 110 6.02 -1.56 24.20
N ALA A 111 5.55 -2.45 25.08
CA ALA A 111 4.28 -3.15 24.92
C ALA A 111 3.08 -2.20 25.02
N GLU A 112 3.11 -1.23 25.95
CA GLU A 112 2.10 -0.18 26.04
C GLU A 112 2.05 0.64 24.76
N LEU A 113 3.21 1.12 24.28
CA LEU A 113 3.29 1.82 23.00
C LEU A 113 2.70 0.99 21.87
N LEU A 114 2.99 -0.30 21.81
CA LEU A 114 2.55 -1.19 20.73
C LEU A 114 1.14 -1.75 20.90
N ALA A 115 0.45 -1.48 22.01
CA ALA A 115 -0.91 -1.94 22.23
C ALA A 115 -1.87 -1.49 21.12
N ASP A 116 -2.82 -2.34 20.75
CA ASP A 116 -3.77 -2.07 19.67
C ASP A 116 -4.61 -0.81 19.92
N GLU A 117 -4.89 -0.51 21.19
CA GLU A 117 -5.60 0.70 21.64
C GLU A 117 -4.87 2.00 21.19
N ASN A 118 -3.55 1.94 21.01
CA ASN A 118 -2.73 3.06 20.59
C ASN A 118 -2.53 3.13 19.06
N ASN A 119 -3.16 2.25 18.27
CA ASN A 119 -3.05 2.28 16.80
C ASN A 119 -3.44 3.63 16.22
N SER A 120 -4.50 4.26 16.75
CA SER A 120 -4.94 5.60 16.30
C SER A 120 -3.90 6.70 16.55
N LEU A 121 -3.16 6.63 17.65
CA LEU A 121 -2.07 7.56 17.97
C LEU A 121 -0.89 7.33 17.03
N TRP A 122 -0.58 6.08 16.71
CA TRP A 122 0.47 5.76 15.75
C TRP A 122 0.17 6.25 14.35
N SER A 123 -1.08 6.16 13.89
CA SER A 123 -1.48 6.76 12.62
C SER A 123 -1.18 8.27 12.61
N GLN A 124 -1.58 8.99 13.66
CA GLN A 124 -1.30 10.42 13.79
C GLN A 124 0.21 10.75 13.81
N VAL A 125 1.03 9.93 14.46
CA VAL A 125 2.49 10.16 14.53
C VAL A 125 3.17 9.86 13.19
N LEU A 126 2.80 8.74 12.56
CA LEU A 126 3.44 8.26 11.34
C LEU A 126 3.03 9.06 10.11
N TYR A 127 1.80 9.55 10.10
CA TYR A 127 1.18 10.11 8.91
C TYR A 127 0.58 11.52 9.14
N GLY A 128 0.65 12.04 10.37
CA GLY A 128 0.42 13.45 10.69
C GLY A 128 -0.84 13.74 11.52
N ILE A 129 -0.78 14.82 12.32
CA ILE A 129 -1.94 15.41 13.02
C ILE A 129 -2.70 16.29 12.02
N THR A 130 -3.22 15.68 10.96
CA THR A 130 -4.32 16.26 10.21
C THR A 130 -5.41 15.22 10.28
N GLY A 131 -6.54 15.52 10.89
CA GLY A 131 -7.73 14.67 10.74
C GLY A 131 -8.24 14.72 9.30
N GLY A 132 -7.52 14.16 8.34
CA GLY A 132 -7.84 14.30 6.92
C GLY A 132 -6.95 13.45 6.01
N ASP A 133 -7.52 12.34 5.57
CA ASP A 133 -7.53 11.86 4.18
C ASP A 133 -6.21 11.59 3.40
N GLY A 134 -5.00 11.82 3.95
CA GLY A 134 -3.73 11.70 3.21
C GLY A 134 -2.97 10.38 3.33
N GLU A 135 -3.26 9.55 4.35
CA GLU A 135 -2.43 8.36 4.66
C GLU A 135 -2.60 7.28 3.58
N ILE A 136 -3.85 6.99 3.21
CA ILE A 136 -4.17 6.04 2.15
C ILE A 136 -3.61 6.47 0.80
N VAL A 137 -3.52 7.78 0.54
CA VAL A 137 -2.87 8.34 -0.66
C VAL A 137 -1.38 8.01 -0.67
N THR A 138 -0.70 8.18 0.45
CA THR A 138 0.73 7.86 0.58
C THR A 138 1.00 6.38 0.35
N VAL A 139 0.17 5.51 0.92
CA VAL A 139 0.26 4.05 0.69
C VAL A 139 0.03 3.73 -0.79
N ALA A 140 -1.02 4.28 -1.39
CA ALA A 140 -1.34 4.02 -2.80
C ALA A 140 -0.21 4.49 -3.73
N LEU A 141 0.31 5.72 -3.51
CA LEU A 141 1.43 6.27 -4.29
C LEU A 141 2.68 5.38 -4.21
N SER A 142 2.93 4.74 -3.06
CA SER A 142 4.06 3.83 -2.89
C SER A 142 3.95 2.56 -3.75
N GLN A 143 2.78 2.29 -4.33
CA GLN A 143 2.52 1.12 -5.16
C GLN A 143 2.59 1.41 -6.66
N VAL A 144 2.69 2.68 -7.06
CA VAL A 144 2.72 3.09 -8.47
C VAL A 144 3.85 2.37 -9.21
N GLY A 145 3.50 1.74 -10.33
CA GLY A 145 4.42 0.94 -11.15
C GLY A 145 4.39 -0.56 -10.87
N ASN A 146 3.73 -1.03 -9.81
CA ASN A 146 3.51 -2.46 -9.59
C ASN A 146 2.58 -3.05 -10.66
N VAL A 147 2.90 -4.26 -11.14
CA VAL A 147 2.21 -4.95 -12.26
C VAL A 147 1.65 -6.30 -11.78
N GLY A 148 0.51 -6.74 -12.32
CA GLY A 148 -0.06 -8.09 -12.14
C GLY A 148 -0.92 -8.31 -10.90
N GLY A 149 -0.92 -7.36 -9.96
CA GLY A 149 -1.89 -7.28 -8.85
C GLY A 149 -1.86 -8.42 -7.82
N GLU A 150 -0.99 -9.42 -7.97
CA GLU A 150 -0.90 -10.60 -7.10
C GLU A 150 -0.89 -10.28 -5.62
N PRO A 151 -0.09 -9.31 -5.13
CA PRO A 151 -0.09 -8.95 -3.72
C PRO A 151 -1.48 -8.55 -3.19
N TYR A 152 -2.33 -7.92 -4.01
CA TYR A 152 -3.62 -7.39 -3.58
C TYR A 152 -4.72 -8.45 -3.60
N TRP A 153 -4.88 -9.17 -4.71
CA TRP A 153 -5.95 -10.17 -4.81
C TRP A 153 -5.66 -11.43 -3.97
N SER A 154 -4.37 -11.80 -3.82
CA SER A 154 -4.01 -12.94 -2.95
C SER A 154 -4.19 -12.59 -1.46
N TRP A 155 -3.77 -11.39 -1.03
CA TRP A 155 -4.04 -10.88 0.32
C TRP A 155 -5.54 -10.82 0.62
N TYR A 156 -6.35 -10.42 -0.35
CA TYR A 156 -7.80 -10.39 -0.18
C TYR A 156 -8.38 -11.78 0.10
N GLY A 157 -7.77 -12.82 -0.49
CA GLY A 157 -8.13 -14.23 -0.30
C GLY A 157 -8.41 -15.00 -1.60
N PHE A 158 -8.13 -14.41 -2.78
CA PHE A 158 -8.32 -15.10 -4.06
C PHE A 158 -7.13 -16.00 -4.40
N GLY A 159 -7.41 -17.23 -4.85
CA GLY A 159 -6.40 -18.20 -5.26
C GLY A 159 -5.90 -18.06 -6.70
N SER A 160 -6.47 -17.13 -7.47
CA SER A 160 -6.08 -16.84 -8.85
C SER A 160 -6.44 -15.39 -9.21
N ARG A 161 -5.89 -14.89 -10.33
CA ARG A 161 -6.10 -13.52 -10.81
C ARG A 161 -7.60 -13.21 -10.97
N VAL A 162 -8.00 -12.08 -10.40
CA VAL A 162 -9.32 -11.44 -10.56
C VAL A 162 -9.13 -9.97 -10.95
N GLU A 163 -10.19 -9.27 -11.35
CA GLU A 163 -10.13 -7.80 -11.42
C GLU A 163 -9.87 -7.24 -10.01
N TRP A 164 -8.78 -6.50 -9.86
CA TRP A 164 -8.17 -6.26 -8.54
C TRP A 164 -8.18 -4.79 -8.09
N CYS A 165 -8.89 -3.91 -8.79
CA CYS A 165 -9.03 -2.49 -8.41
C CYS A 165 -9.56 -2.32 -6.98
N ALA A 166 -10.66 -2.98 -6.63
CA ALA A 166 -11.24 -2.94 -5.28
C ALA A 166 -10.37 -3.66 -4.24
N CYS A 167 -9.69 -4.75 -4.63
CA CYS A 167 -8.73 -5.42 -3.76
C CYS A 167 -7.57 -4.48 -3.39
N PHE A 168 -7.09 -3.69 -4.36
CA PHE A 168 -6.05 -2.69 -4.14
C PHE A 168 -6.49 -1.59 -3.17
N VAL A 169 -7.69 -1.03 -3.34
CA VAL A 169 -8.23 -0.03 -2.38
C VAL A 169 -8.36 -0.62 -0.98
N SER A 170 -8.90 -1.84 -0.87
CA SER A 170 -8.98 -2.55 0.41
C SER A 170 -7.62 -2.82 1.02
N TRP A 171 -6.63 -3.17 0.21
CA TRP A 171 -5.26 -3.38 0.67
C TRP A 171 -4.68 -2.07 1.20
N CYS A 172 -4.83 -0.95 0.48
CA CYS A 172 -4.36 0.36 0.95
C CYS A 172 -5.04 0.76 2.26
N ALA A 173 -6.35 0.51 2.38
CA ALA A 173 -7.11 0.76 3.61
C ALA A 173 -6.64 -0.15 4.77
N ASN A 174 -6.27 -1.41 4.50
CA ASN A 174 -5.68 -2.31 5.50
C ASN A 174 -4.36 -1.77 6.03
N GLU A 175 -3.47 -1.35 5.13
CA GLU A 175 -2.15 -0.84 5.52
C GLU A 175 -2.23 0.45 6.36
N CYS A 176 -3.36 1.17 6.28
CA CYS A 176 -3.64 2.34 7.13
C CYS A 176 -4.43 2.01 8.40
N GLY A 177 -4.83 0.75 8.62
CA GLY A 177 -5.73 0.35 9.72
C GLY A 177 -7.18 0.82 9.55
N TYR A 178 -7.55 1.34 8.37
CA TYR A 178 -8.88 1.93 8.12
C TYR A 178 -10.01 0.91 8.10
N ILE A 179 -9.70 -0.34 7.74
CA ILE A 179 -10.68 -1.43 7.80
C ILE A 179 -11.04 -1.73 9.25
N GLU A 180 -10.05 -1.85 10.14
CA GLU A 180 -10.27 -2.12 11.55
C GLU A 180 -10.97 -0.94 12.25
N ALA A 181 -10.55 0.29 11.93
CA ALA A 181 -11.17 1.51 12.43
C ALA A 181 -12.59 1.77 11.88
N GLY A 182 -13.04 0.99 10.89
CA GLY A 182 -14.37 1.15 10.27
C GLY A 182 -14.51 2.40 9.38
N VAL A 183 -13.39 2.96 8.91
CA VAL A 183 -13.31 4.16 8.07
C VAL A 183 -13.59 3.82 6.60
N ILE A 184 -13.07 2.67 6.13
CA ILE A 184 -13.29 2.13 4.78
C ILE A 184 -13.61 0.64 4.88
N PRO A 185 -14.57 0.09 4.10
CA PRO A 185 -14.85 -1.34 4.13
C PRO A 185 -13.71 -2.17 3.53
N LYS A 186 -13.63 -3.45 3.92
CA LYS A 186 -12.97 -4.46 3.10
C LYS A 186 -13.93 -4.91 2.00
N PHE A 187 -13.60 -4.64 0.73
CA PHE A 187 -14.45 -4.96 -0.42
C PHE A 187 -13.63 -5.39 -1.66
N ALA A 188 -14.23 -6.23 -2.50
CA ALA A 188 -13.68 -6.65 -3.79
C ALA A 188 -14.62 -6.36 -4.97
N ALA A 189 -15.83 -5.85 -4.71
CA ALA A 189 -16.79 -5.48 -5.74
C ALA A 189 -17.26 -4.02 -5.56
N CYS A 190 -17.13 -3.21 -6.61
CA CYS A 190 -17.50 -1.80 -6.58
C CYS A 190 -19.01 -1.62 -6.39
N ALA A 191 -19.82 -2.13 -7.31
CA ALA A 191 -21.26 -1.93 -7.33
C ALA A 191 -22.03 -2.59 -6.17
N SER A 192 -21.60 -3.78 -5.72
CA SER A 192 -22.36 -4.57 -4.73
C SER A 192 -21.83 -4.50 -3.31
N GLN A 193 -20.65 -3.90 -3.09
CA GLN A 193 -20.04 -3.80 -1.75
C GLN A 193 -19.56 -2.38 -1.45
N GLY A 194 -18.65 -1.83 -2.26
CA GLY A 194 -18.04 -0.52 -2.01
C GLY A 194 -19.06 0.61 -2.03
N VAL A 195 -19.74 0.80 -3.16
CA VAL A 195 -20.73 1.88 -3.36
C VAL A 195 -21.86 1.82 -2.30
N PRO A 196 -22.55 0.68 -2.08
CA PRO A 196 -23.63 0.62 -1.09
C PRO A 196 -23.16 0.96 0.33
N TRP A 197 -21.94 0.55 0.71
CA TRP A 197 -21.43 0.80 2.06
C TRP A 197 -21.35 2.30 2.39
N PHE A 198 -20.85 3.10 1.44
CA PHE A 198 -20.75 4.56 1.59
C PHE A 198 -22.14 5.22 1.52
N GLN A 199 -23.00 4.78 0.59
CA GLN A 199 -24.37 5.31 0.46
C GLN A 199 -25.21 5.09 1.72
N GLU A 200 -25.20 3.88 2.28
CA GLU A 200 -25.94 3.51 3.50
C GLU A 200 -25.51 4.31 4.74
N ARG A 201 -24.28 4.83 4.74
CA ARG A 201 -23.70 5.62 5.83
C ARG A 201 -23.81 7.13 5.64
N GLY A 202 -24.41 7.57 4.53
CA GLY A 202 -24.45 9.00 4.18
C GLY A 202 -23.07 9.59 3.87
N LEU A 203 -22.13 8.74 3.45
CA LEU A 203 -20.75 9.07 3.11
C LEU A 203 -20.53 9.02 1.59
N TRP A 204 -21.58 9.27 0.81
CA TRP A 204 -21.54 9.24 -0.65
C TRP A 204 -21.76 10.64 -1.21
N GLN A 205 -20.93 11.00 -2.19
CA GLN A 205 -21.07 12.21 -2.99
C GLN A 205 -21.22 11.83 -4.46
N ASP A 206 -22.01 12.60 -5.21
CA ASP A 206 -22.12 12.44 -6.65
C ASP A 206 -20.90 13.02 -7.40
N ASN A 207 -20.88 12.89 -8.71
CA ASN A 207 -19.75 13.30 -9.54
C ASN A 207 -19.51 14.82 -9.60
N SER A 208 -20.45 15.66 -9.12
CA SER A 208 -20.32 17.12 -9.12
C SER A 208 -19.52 17.65 -7.93
N TYR A 209 -19.30 16.80 -6.92
CA TYR A 209 -18.47 17.10 -5.76
C TYR A 209 -16.99 17.28 -6.15
N GLU A 210 -16.32 18.24 -5.51
CA GLU A 210 -14.88 18.41 -5.62
C GLU A 210 -14.19 17.54 -4.56
N PRO A 211 -13.56 16.41 -4.94
CA PRO A 211 -13.07 15.45 -3.98
C PRO A 211 -11.84 15.94 -3.23
N ARG A 212 -11.65 15.37 -2.04
CA ARG A 212 -10.43 15.55 -1.23
C ARG A 212 -9.48 14.39 -1.51
N PRO A 213 -8.16 14.59 -1.32
CA PRO A 213 -7.22 13.46 -1.16
C PRO A 213 -7.87 12.38 -0.28
N GLY A 214 -7.69 11.09 -0.56
CA GLY A 214 -8.22 9.99 0.26
C GLY A 214 -9.68 9.62 0.03
N ASP A 215 -10.47 10.45 -0.62
CA ASP A 215 -11.80 10.04 -1.08
C ASP A 215 -11.66 8.86 -2.08
N ILE A 216 -12.62 7.95 -2.04
CA ILE A 216 -12.64 6.75 -2.90
C ILE A 216 -13.47 7.05 -4.13
N ILE A 217 -12.82 7.17 -5.28
CA ILE A 217 -13.48 7.49 -6.55
C ILE A 217 -13.96 6.21 -7.22
N PHE A 218 -15.21 6.21 -7.68
CA PHE A 218 -15.83 5.11 -8.41
C PHE A 218 -16.18 5.56 -9.83
N PHE A 219 -15.99 4.66 -10.80
CA PHE A 219 -16.33 4.88 -12.20
C PHE A 219 -17.38 3.89 -12.67
N ASP A 220 -18.15 4.31 -13.67
CA ASP A 220 -19.19 3.56 -14.39
C ASP A 220 -18.83 3.62 -15.88
N TRP A 221 -18.48 2.46 -16.44
CA TRP A 221 -17.92 2.27 -17.76
C TRP A 221 -18.74 1.25 -18.55
N ASP A 222 -19.28 1.65 -19.70
CA ASP A 222 -19.95 0.74 -20.63
C ASP A 222 -19.63 1.09 -22.09
N ASP A 223 -19.77 0.12 -23.00
CA ASP A 223 -19.56 0.26 -24.44
C ASP A 223 -20.48 1.35 -25.07
N GLY A 224 -21.56 1.72 -24.38
CA GLY A 224 -22.50 2.79 -24.76
C GLY A 224 -22.47 4.04 -23.88
N GLY A 225 -21.59 4.14 -22.89
CA GLY A 225 -21.56 5.23 -21.91
C GLY A 225 -21.59 4.71 -20.48
N GLN A 226 -22.67 4.99 -19.75
CA GLN A 226 -22.87 4.55 -18.37
C GLN A 226 -24.05 3.57 -18.29
N ASP A 227 -23.89 2.48 -17.54
CA ASP A 227 -24.95 1.49 -17.31
C ASP A 227 -25.61 1.61 -15.92
N GLY A 228 -25.10 2.52 -15.08
CA GLY A 228 -25.57 2.78 -13.72
C GLY A 228 -24.92 1.88 -12.66
N SER A 229 -23.95 1.05 -13.04
CA SER A 229 -23.18 0.17 -12.18
C SER A 229 -21.72 0.61 -12.15
N SER A 230 -21.07 0.50 -10.99
CA SER A 230 -19.65 0.85 -10.91
C SER A 230 -18.75 -0.34 -11.27
N ASP A 231 -17.82 -0.10 -12.21
CA ASP A 231 -16.87 -1.09 -12.74
C ASP A 231 -15.46 -0.92 -12.18
N HIS A 232 -15.09 0.31 -11.82
CA HIS A 232 -13.74 0.64 -11.39
C HIS A 232 -13.72 1.54 -10.17
N VAL A 233 -12.62 1.47 -9.42
CA VAL A 233 -12.42 2.23 -8.20
C VAL A 233 -10.94 2.61 -8.05
N GLY A 234 -10.71 3.80 -7.53
CA GLY A 234 -9.38 4.32 -7.20
C GLY A 234 -9.39 5.14 -5.92
N ILE A 235 -8.22 5.70 -5.58
CA ILE A 235 -8.05 6.61 -4.45
C ILE A 235 -7.71 7.99 -5.01
N VAL A 236 -8.41 9.02 -4.56
CA VAL A 236 -8.11 10.41 -4.95
C VAL A 236 -6.79 10.82 -4.32
N GLU A 237 -5.82 11.22 -5.14
CA GLU A 237 -4.53 11.74 -4.68
C GLU A 237 -4.64 13.22 -4.30
N LYS A 238 -5.20 14.02 -5.21
CA LYS A 238 -5.38 15.47 -5.07
C LYS A 238 -6.34 16.01 -6.12
N VAL A 239 -6.79 17.25 -5.91
CA VAL A 239 -7.44 18.06 -6.94
C VAL A 239 -6.59 19.28 -7.22
N GLU A 240 -6.31 19.54 -8.50
CA GLU A 240 -5.50 20.68 -8.92
C GLU A 240 -5.94 21.14 -10.32
N ASN A 241 -6.12 22.44 -10.50
CA ASN A 241 -6.49 23.05 -11.79
C ASN A 241 -7.77 22.45 -12.42
N GLY A 242 -8.80 22.17 -11.61
CA GLY A 242 -10.07 21.60 -12.08
C GLY A 242 -9.97 20.14 -12.54
N ARG A 243 -8.92 19.43 -12.14
CA ARG A 243 -8.71 18.01 -12.40
C ARG A 243 -8.55 17.24 -11.09
N VAL A 244 -9.16 16.07 -11.03
CA VAL A 244 -8.90 15.07 -10.01
C VAL A 244 -7.74 14.19 -10.48
N TYR A 245 -6.76 13.99 -9.60
CA TYR A 245 -5.66 13.06 -9.77
C TYR A 245 -5.91 11.84 -8.88
N THR A 246 -5.64 10.66 -9.39
CA THR A 246 -6.02 9.40 -8.75
C THR A 246 -4.85 8.42 -8.76
N VAL A 247 -4.84 7.50 -7.79
CA VAL A 247 -4.03 6.28 -7.84
C VAL A 247 -4.96 5.09 -7.96
N GLU A 248 -4.79 4.33 -9.03
CA GLU A 248 -5.70 3.26 -9.44
C GLU A 248 -4.95 1.95 -9.62
N GLY A 249 -5.38 0.93 -8.89
CA GLY A 249 -4.97 -0.45 -9.13
C GLY A 249 -5.71 -1.04 -10.32
N ASN A 250 -5.09 -2.00 -11.00
CA ASN A 250 -5.63 -2.66 -12.18
C ASN A 250 -5.89 -1.71 -13.35
N SER A 251 -5.20 -0.57 -13.38
CA SER A 251 -5.18 0.32 -14.54
C SER A 251 -4.17 -0.22 -15.55
N GLY A 252 -4.67 -0.95 -16.56
CA GLY A 252 -3.85 -1.66 -17.54
C GLY A 252 -2.94 -2.72 -16.89
N ASP A 253 -3.52 -3.52 -15.98
CA ASP A 253 -2.84 -4.54 -15.16
C ASP A 253 -1.69 -4.01 -14.29
N SER A 254 -1.76 -2.73 -13.90
CA SER A 254 -0.76 -2.09 -13.05
C SER A 254 -1.37 -1.05 -12.13
N VAL A 255 -0.61 -0.61 -11.12
CA VAL A 255 -0.96 0.57 -10.32
C VAL A 255 -0.47 1.82 -11.05
N ARG A 256 -1.37 2.74 -11.39
CA ARG A 256 -1.06 3.95 -12.14
C ARG A 256 -1.62 5.19 -11.49
N GLN A 257 -0.98 6.32 -11.78
CA GLN A 257 -1.59 7.63 -11.57
C GLN A 257 -2.35 8.04 -12.83
N ASN A 258 -3.62 8.44 -12.65
CA ASN A 258 -4.47 8.96 -13.72
C ASN A 258 -4.98 10.36 -13.36
N SER A 259 -5.60 11.05 -14.32
CA SER A 259 -6.28 12.31 -14.04
C SER A 259 -7.48 12.54 -14.92
N TYR A 260 -8.52 13.15 -14.34
CA TYR A 260 -9.80 13.39 -15.00
C TYR A 260 -10.27 14.82 -14.69
N PRO A 261 -11.05 15.46 -15.58
CA PRO A 261 -11.78 16.67 -15.20
C PRO A 261 -12.67 16.41 -13.97
N VAL A 262 -12.79 17.39 -13.07
CA VAL A 262 -13.86 17.34 -12.05
C VAL A 262 -15.21 17.33 -12.76
N GLY A 263 -16.16 16.49 -12.31
CA GLY A 263 -17.43 16.29 -13.00
C GLY A 263 -17.35 15.49 -14.30
N TYR A 264 -16.24 14.76 -14.53
CA TYR A 264 -16.13 13.89 -15.70
C TYR A 264 -17.26 12.84 -15.73
N TYR A 265 -17.84 12.62 -16.90
CA TYR A 265 -19.11 11.91 -17.00
C TYR A 265 -19.01 10.45 -16.55
N GLU A 266 -17.88 9.77 -16.75
CA GLU A 266 -17.67 8.36 -16.34
C GLU A 266 -17.42 8.21 -14.84
N ILE A 267 -17.27 9.32 -14.10
CA ILE A 267 -17.21 9.28 -12.65
C ILE A 267 -18.63 8.99 -12.15
N TYR A 268 -18.80 7.86 -11.48
CA TYR A 268 -20.05 7.46 -10.86
C TYR A 268 -20.30 8.25 -9.57
N GLY A 269 -19.25 8.44 -8.78
CA GLY A 269 -19.28 9.26 -7.57
C GLY A 269 -18.10 8.95 -6.65
N TYR A 270 -18.20 9.43 -5.42
CA TYR A 270 -17.15 9.36 -4.42
C TYR A 270 -17.67 8.82 -3.10
N GLY A 271 -16.96 7.85 -2.53
CA GLY A 271 -17.03 7.55 -1.11
C GLY A 271 -16.16 8.54 -0.34
N THR A 272 -16.71 9.19 0.68
CA THR A 272 -16.01 10.14 1.54
C THR A 272 -15.81 9.52 2.92
N PRO A 273 -14.70 8.81 3.18
CA PRO A 273 -14.45 8.21 4.48
C PRO A 273 -14.54 9.30 5.57
N ALA A 274 -15.32 9.02 6.62
CA ALA A 274 -15.45 9.96 7.74
C ALA A 274 -14.14 9.96 8.54
N CYS A 275 -13.50 11.12 8.63
CA CYS A 275 -12.40 11.41 9.55
C CYS A 275 -12.93 11.72 10.96
#